data_AF-A0A5Y6MDL0-F1
#
_entry.id   AF-A0A5Y6MDL0-F1
#
_cell.length_a   1.000
_cell.length_b   1.000
_cell.length_c   1.000
_cell.angle_alpha   90.00
_cell.angle_beta   90.00
_cell.angle_gamma   90.00
#
_symmetry.space_group_name_H-M   'P 1'
#
loop_
_entity.id
_entity.type
_entity.pdbx_description
1 polymer ?
#
loop_
_entity_poly.entity_id
_entity_poly.type
_entity_poly.pdbx_seq_one_letter_code
_entity_poly.pdbx_strand_id
1 'polypeptide(L)'
;FPVAIAKKEVTINQDMKAISTDLYHPDFLIKMMKACSIRVLSLVDRSSHGTCKLVSDKLFSLVLPLPPLKEQLRISSEVDGFINNCENLKQIIKETQQTQLHLADALTDAAIN
;
A
#
# COMPACT_ATOMS: atom_id res chain seq x y z
N PHE A 1 5.58 2.51 -4.47
CA PHE A 1 6.21 3.78 -4.04
C PHE A 1 5.63 4.18 -2.69
N PRO A 2 6.42 4.81 -1.80
CA PRO A 2 5.93 5.17 -0.47
C PRO A 2 4.92 6.33 -0.57
N VAL A 3 3.79 6.16 0.12
CA VAL A 3 2.77 7.21 0.33
C VAL A 3 2.24 7.10 1.76
N ALA A 4 1.93 8.24 2.36
CA ALA A 4 1.45 8.31 3.73
C ALA A 4 0.47 9.47 3.91
N ILE A 5 -0.41 9.34 4.90
CA ILE A 5 -1.27 10.43 5.37
C ILE A 5 -0.54 11.12 6.52
N ALA A 6 -0.35 12.42 6.42
CA ALA A 6 0.13 13.23 7.54
C ALA A 6 -0.98 13.34 8.60
N LYS A 7 -0.77 12.75 9.78
CA LYS A 7 -1.74 12.77 10.91
C LYS A 7 -1.62 14.02 11.80
N LYS A 8 -0.55 14.80 11.59
CA LYS A 8 -0.21 16.02 12.30
C LYS A 8 0.42 16.98 11.31
N GLU A 9 0.52 18.24 11.69
CA GLU A 9 1.31 19.21 10.94
C GLU A 9 2.77 18.75 10.87
N VAL A 10 3.32 18.78 9.66
CA VAL A 10 4.66 18.32 9.35
C VAL A 10 5.29 19.21 8.28
N THR A 11 6.62 19.30 8.30
CA THR A 11 7.41 19.80 7.19
C THR A 11 8.00 18.61 6.42
N ILE A 12 8.19 18.77 5.11
CA ILE A 12 8.75 17.72 4.24
C ILE A 12 10.01 18.24 3.53
N ASN A 13 10.92 17.33 3.18
CA ASN A 13 12.14 17.67 2.45
C ASN A 13 11.88 17.76 0.93
N GLN A 14 12.94 18.03 0.15
CA GLN A 14 12.85 18.23 -1.32
C GLN A 14 12.47 16.96 -2.10
N ASP A 15 12.70 15.78 -1.53
CA ASP A 15 12.44 14.49 -2.16
C ASP A 15 10.96 14.07 -2.04
N MET A 16 10.22 14.74 -1.15
CA MET A 16 8.83 14.47 -0.88
C MET A 16 7.92 15.49 -1.57
N LYS A 17 6.68 15.06 -1.84
CA LYS A 17 5.61 15.92 -2.36
C LYS A 17 4.38 15.76 -1.50
N ALA A 18 3.78 16.87 -1.11
CA ALA A 18 2.50 16.90 -0.39
C ALA A 18 1.37 17.20 -1.38
N ILE A 19 0.25 16.52 -1.18
CA ILE A 19 -1.02 16.79 -1.88
C ILE A 19 -2.00 17.24 -0.80
N SER A 20 -2.58 18.43 -0.97
CA SER A 20 -3.64 18.97 -0.10
C SER A 20 -4.85 19.31 -0.95
N THR A 21 -6.00 18.71 -0.66
CA THR A 21 -7.22 18.86 -1.44
C THR A 21 -8.46 18.44 -0.66
N ASP A 22 -9.57 19.15 -0.86
CA ASP A 22 -10.88 18.83 -0.30
C ASP A 22 -11.72 17.93 -1.23
N LEU A 23 -11.21 17.62 -2.43
CA LEU A 23 -11.94 16.81 -3.42
C LEU A 23 -11.98 15.33 -3.05
N TYR A 24 -10.98 14.86 -2.30
CA TYR A 24 -10.81 13.45 -1.97
C TYR A 24 -10.82 13.22 -0.46
N HIS A 25 -11.52 12.17 -0.03
CA HIS A 25 -11.33 11.62 1.30
C HIS A 25 -9.90 11.04 1.40
N PRO A 26 -9.11 11.35 2.46
CA PRO A 26 -7.71 10.93 2.56
C PRO A 26 -7.50 9.42 2.43
N ASP A 27 -8.37 8.61 3.03
CA ASP A 27 -8.27 7.14 2.96
C ASP A 27 -8.54 6.61 1.55
N PHE A 28 -9.44 7.24 0.81
CA PHE A 28 -9.70 6.88 -0.58
C PHE A 28 -8.49 7.25 -1.44
N LEU A 29 -7.97 8.47 -1.27
CA LEU A 29 -6.82 8.95 -2.05
C LEU A 29 -5.59 8.08 -1.83
N ILE A 30 -5.23 7.74 -0.58
CA ILE A 30 -4.05 6.90 -0.35
C ILE A 30 -4.21 5.50 -0.94
N LYS A 31 -5.40 4.90 -0.86
CA LYS A 31 -5.71 3.59 -1.48
C LYS A 31 -5.61 3.67 -3.00
N MET A 32 -6.18 4.71 -3.61
CA MET A 32 -6.10 4.97 -5.04
C MET A 32 -4.64 5.19 -5.49
N MET A 33 -3.87 5.98 -4.75
CA MET A 33 -2.44 6.20 -5.05
C MET A 33 -1.65 4.89 -4.98
N LYS A 34 -1.91 4.04 -3.98
CA LYS A 34 -1.32 2.69 -3.91
C LYS A 34 -1.72 1.82 -5.11
N ALA A 35 -3.00 1.83 -5.49
CA ALA A 35 -3.52 1.08 -6.63
C ALA A 35 -2.90 1.54 -7.96
N CYS A 36 -2.69 2.85 -8.14
CA CYS A 36 -2.06 3.42 -9.33
C CYS A 36 -0.52 3.42 -9.29
N SER A 37 0.10 2.65 -8.39
CA SER A 37 1.54 2.70 -8.16
C SER A 37 2.40 2.45 -9.38
N ILE A 38 2.02 1.52 -10.26
CA ILE A 38 2.73 1.24 -11.51
C ILE A 38 2.75 2.50 -12.39
N ARG A 39 1.59 3.16 -12.55
CA ARG A 39 1.44 4.37 -13.36
C ARG A 39 2.15 5.58 -12.74
N VAL A 40 2.18 5.70 -11.43
CA VAL A 40 2.94 6.77 -10.76
C VAL A 40 4.44 6.53 -10.90
N LEU A 41 4.90 5.28 -10.73
CA LEU A 41 6.31 4.92 -10.86
C LEU A 41 6.83 5.07 -12.29
N SER A 42 5.99 4.89 -13.31
CA SER A 42 6.39 5.13 -14.71
C SER A 42 6.67 6.60 -15.04
N LEU A 43 6.30 7.53 -14.15
CA LEU A 43 6.55 8.97 -14.32
C LEU A 43 7.88 9.42 -13.69
N VAL A 44 8.55 8.52 -12.97
CA VAL A 44 9.81 8.82 -12.29
C VAL A 44 10.95 8.79 -13.31
N ASP A 45 11.66 9.90 -13.41
CA ASP A 45 12.86 10.00 -14.23
C ASP A 45 14.04 9.38 -13.50
N ARG A 46 14.89 8.66 -14.23
CA ARG A 46 16.12 8.06 -13.71
C ARG A 46 17.32 8.75 -14.34
N SER A 47 18.18 9.32 -13.50
CA SER A 47 19.44 9.92 -13.95
C SER A 47 20.47 8.84 -14.28
N SER A 48 21.52 9.23 -15.02
CA SER A 48 22.69 8.40 -15.32
C SER A 48 23.40 7.87 -14.07
N HIS A 49 23.35 8.62 -12.96
CA HIS A 49 23.95 8.25 -11.67
C HIS A 49 22.98 7.49 -10.75
N GLY A 50 21.84 7.03 -11.26
CA GLY A 50 20.87 6.20 -10.53
C GLY A 50 19.89 6.97 -9.64
N THR A 51 20.00 8.31 -9.57
CA THR A 51 19.05 9.16 -8.84
C THR A 51 17.68 9.14 -9.53
N CYS A 52 16.64 8.82 -8.76
CA CYS A 52 15.27 8.84 -9.23
C CYS A 52 14.60 10.17 -8.82
N LYS A 53 13.90 10.83 -9.75
CA LYS A 53 13.18 12.09 -9.48
C LYS A 53 11.76 12.01 -10.02
N LEU A 54 10.79 12.30 -9.15
CA LEU A 54 9.41 12.52 -9.58
C LEU A 54 9.20 14.01 -9.84
N VAL A 55 9.03 14.37 -11.12
CA VAL A 55 8.79 15.75 -11.53
C VAL A 55 7.34 16.13 -11.18
N SER A 56 7.16 17.28 -10.51
CA SER A 56 5.84 17.74 -10.05
C SER A 56 4.81 17.84 -11.18
N ASP A 57 5.20 18.38 -12.34
CA ASP A 57 4.26 18.53 -13.48
C ASP A 57 3.80 17.17 -14.03
N LYS A 58 4.68 16.15 -14.00
CA LYS A 58 4.29 14.78 -14.38
C LYS A 58 3.34 14.18 -13.35
N LEU A 59 3.57 14.43 -12.06
CA LEU A 59 2.66 13.99 -11.00
C LEU A 59 1.29 14.66 -11.12
N PHE A 60 1.24 15.97 -11.40
CA PHE A 60 -0.01 16.72 -11.50
C PHE A 60 -0.79 16.46 -12.80
N SER A 61 -0.16 15.88 -13.83
CA SER A 61 -0.85 15.44 -15.05
C SER A 61 -1.52 14.06 -14.91
N LEU A 62 -1.39 13.39 -13.76
CA LEU A 62 -2.14 12.17 -13.47
C LEU A 62 -3.64 12.45 -13.40
N VAL A 63 -4.36 11.93 -14.39
CA VAL A 63 -5.82 11.85 -14.33
C VAL A 63 -6.21 10.73 -13.37
N LEU A 64 -6.89 11.11 -12.29
CA LEU A 64 -7.42 10.24 -11.25
C LEU A 64 -8.96 10.28 -11.26
N PRO A 65 -9.65 9.15 -11.01
CA PRO A 65 -11.10 9.14 -10.90
C PRO A 65 -11.57 9.89 -9.66
N LEU A 66 -12.54 10.79 -9.81
CA LEU A 66 -13.14 11.56 -8.73
C LEU A 66 -14.62 11.20 -8.56
N PRO A 67 -14.94 10.09 -7.86
CA PRO A 67 -16.33 9.75 -7.59
C PRO A 67 -16.91 10.64 -6.47
N PRO A 68 -18.25 10.70 -6.30
CA PRO A 68 -18.88 11.43 -5.20
C PRO A 68 -18.38 10.96 -3.82
N LEU A 69 -18.40 11.84 -2.82
CA LEU A 69 -17.85 11.54 -1.48
C LEU A 69 -18.42 10.25 -0.86
N LYS A 70 -19.73 10.02 -0.99
CA LYS A 70 -20.38 8.79 -0.51
C LYS A 70 -19.74 7.54 -1.11
N GLU A 71 -19.40 7.60 -2.38
CA GLU A 71 -18.79 6.49 -3.12
C GLU A 71 -17.31 6.31 -2.76
N GLN A 72 -16.58 7.41 -2.52
CA GLN A 72 -15.22 7.34 -1.99
C GLN A 72 -15.16 6.62 -0.64
N LEU A 73 -16.10 6.92 0.27
CA LEU A 73 -16.21 6.26 1.58
C LEU A 73 -16.58 4.79 1.44
N ARG A 74 -17.58 4.47 0.61
CA ARG A 74 -18.01 3.09 0.35
C ARG A 74 -16.87 2.24 -0.19
N ILE A 75 -16.19 2.70 -1.24
CA ILE A 75 -15.04 1.99 -1.83
C ILE A 75 -13.93 1.80 -0.79
N SER A 76 -13.64 2.82 0.01
CA SER A 76 -12.60 2.72 1.05
C SER A 76 -12.91 1.61 2.05
N SER A 77 -14.17 1.55 2.53
CA SER A 77 -14.62 0.53 3.47
C SER A 77 -14.56 -0.89 2.90
N GLU A 78 -15.00 -1.08 1.64
CA GLU A 78 -14.95 -2.39 0.97
C GLU A 78 -13.49 -2.87 0.80
N VAL A 79 -12.60 -1.97 0.37
CA VAL A 79 -11.17 -2.28 0.22
C VAL A 79 -10.54 -2.65 1.56
N ASP A 80 -10.89 -1.95 2.65
CA ASP A 80 -10.42 -2.32 3.99
C ASP A 80 -10.90 -3.71 4.40
N GLY A 81 -12.17 -4.05 4.10
CA GLY A 81 -12.71 -5.39 4.31
C GLY A 81 -11.91 -6.47 3.57
N PHE A 82 -11.60 -6.25 2.29
CA PHE A 82 -10.81 -7.19 1.50
C PHE A 82 -9.37 -7.34 2.02
N ILE A 83 -8.71 -6.24 2.37
CA ILE A 83 -7.35 -6.28 2.92
C ILE A 83 -7.34 -7.06 4.23
N ASN A 84 -8.29 -6.78 5.14
CA ASN A 84 -8.38 -7.49 6.42
C ASN A 84 -8.61 -8.99 6.23
N ASN A 85 -9.46 -9.40 5.29
CA ASN A 85 -9.66 -10.80 4.96
C ASN A 85 -8.37 -11.46 4.46
N CYS A 86 -7.63 -10.79 3.58
CA CYS A 86 -6.34 -11.28 3.09
C CYS A 86 -5.31 -11.43 4.22
N GLU A 87 -5.21 -10.46 5.14
CA GLU A 87 -4.29 -10.54 6.28
C GLU A 87 -4.67 -11.68 7.23
N ASN A 88 -5.96 -11.88 7.50
CA ASN A 88 -6.45 -13.02 8.29
C ASN A 88 -6.09 -14.36 7.65
N LEU A 89 -6.30 -14.50 6.34
CA LEU A 89 -5.95 -15.73 5.61
C LEU A 89 -4.44 -16.00 5.65
N LYS A 90 -3.61 -14.98 5.46
CA LYS A 90 -2.14 -15.11 5.57
C LYS A 90 -1.73 -15.58 6.97
N GLN A 91 -2.35 -15.04 8.01
CA GLN A 91 -2.08 -15.43 9.38
C GLN A 91 -2.42 -16.90 9.63
N ILE A 92 -3.61 -17.35 9.21
CA ILE A 92 -4.04 -18.75 9.32
C ILE A 92 -3.08 -19.69 8.58
N ILE A 93 -2.67 -19.34 7.34
CA ILE A 93 -1.72 -20.14 6.55
C ILE A 93 -0.39 -20.27 7.30
N LYS A 94 0.13 -19.16 7.84
CA LYS A 94 1.40 -19.14 8.58
C LYS A 94 1.33 -20.01 9.84
N GLU A 95 0.27 -19.88 10.62
CA GLU A 95 0.06 -20.69 11.83
C GLU A 95 -0.04 -22.17 11.50
N THR A 96 -0.81 -22.52 10.46
CA THR A 96 -0.97 -23.90 10.00
C THR A 96 0.36 -24.50 9.56
N GLN A 97 1.17 -23.77 8.79
CA GLN A 97 2.50 -24.20 8.36
C GLN A 97 3.43 -24.44 9.55
N GLN A 98 3.39 -23.56 10.56
CA GLN A 98 4.18 -23.74 11.77
C GLN A 98 3.75 -24.98 12.55
N THR A 99 2.45 -25.22 12.71
CA THR A 99 1.94 -26.43 13.37
C THR A 99 2.34 -27.70 12.60
N GLN A 100 2.27 -27.69 11.27
CA GLN A 100 2.70 -28.82 10.45
C GLN A 100 4.18 -29.14 10.61
N LEU A 101 5.05 -28.12 10.67
CA LEU A 101 6.48 -28.30 10.93
C LEU A 101 6.73 -28.94 12.30
N HIS A 102 6.12 -28.41 13.36
CA HIS A 102 6.26 -28.99 14.70
C HIS A 102 5.75 -30.43 14.79
N LEU A 103 4.67 -30.76 14.09
CA LEU A 103 4.17 -32.13 14.03
C LEU A 103 5.13 -33.05 13.28
N ALA A 104 5.70 -32.59 12.16
CA ALA A 104 6.69 -33.34 11.41
C ALA A 104 7.94 -33.63 12.26
N ASP A 105 8.48 -32.63 12.95
CA ASP A 105 9.64 -32.76 13.84
C ASP A 105 9.36 -33.78 14.96
N ALA A 106 8.21 -33.68 15.62
CA ALA A 106 7.82 -34.61 16.69
C ALA A 106 7.66 -36.05 16.19
N LEU A 107 7.14 -36.25 14.98
CA LEU A 107 7.03 -37.58 14.36
C LEU A 107 8.40 -38.14 13.98
N THR A 108 9.32 -37.31 13.48
CA THR A 108 10.70 -37.76 13.20
C THR A 108 11.45 -38.11 14.48
N ASP A 109 11.31 -37.31 15.54
CA ASP A 109 11.93 -37.58 16.83
C ASP A 109 11.40 -38.89 17.44
N ALA A 110 10.08 -39.13 17.35
CA ALA A 110 9.46 -40.37 17.82
C ALA A 110 9.81 -41.60 16.98
N ALA A 111 10.29 -41.43 15.74
CA ALA A 111 10.69 -42.53 14.86
C ALA A 111 12.19 -42.89 14.96
N ILE A 112 13.02 -41.96 15.45
CA ILE A 112 14.46 -42.13 15.60
C ILE A 112 14.84 -42.58 17.02
N ASN A 113 14.00 -42.29 18.02
CA ASN A 113 14.11 -42.81 19.39
C ASN A 113 13.31 -44.11 19.57
#